data_AF-A0A527J8E7-F1
#
_entry.id   AF-A0A527J8E7-F1
#
_cell.length_a   1.000
_cell.length_b   1.000
_cell.length_c   1.000
_cell.angle_alpha   90.00
_cell.angle_beta   90.00
_cell.angle_gamma   90.00
#
_symmetry.space_group_name_H-M   'P 1'
#
loop_
_entity.id
_entity.type
_entity.pdbx_description
1 polymer ?
#
loop_
_entity_poly.entity_id
_entity_poly.type
_entity_poly.pdbx_seq_one_letter_code
_entity_poly.pdbx_strand_id
1 'polypeptide(L)' 'MPTSIRLAPEIEERLDFLAAKTGRSKAYYLRELIERGIEEMEDYYLAAEVLERIRRGEEDVMKGEDFWRGLDA' A
#
# COMPACT_ATOMS: atom_id res chain seq x y z
N MET A 1 9.81 -19.13 7.25
CA MET A 1 11.22 -18.99 7.71
C MET A 1 11.35 -17.69 8.49
N PRO A 2 12.23 -17.59 9.51
CA PRO A 2 12.43 -16.34 10.22
C PRO A 2 13.29 -15.38 9.40
N THR A 3 12.87 -14.12 9.33
CA THR A 3 13.64 -13.01 8.73
C THR A 3 14.04 -12.06 9.85
N SER A 4 15.33 -11.70 9.91
CA SER A 4 15.84 -10.72 10.86
C SER A 4 16.09 -9.41 10.14
N ILE A 5 15.58 -8.31 10.70
CA ILE A 5 15.75 -6.95 10.18
C ILE A 5 16.18 -6.04 11.32
N ARG A 6 17.06 -5.08 11.02
CA ARG A 6 17.42 -4.04 11.98
C ARG A 6 16.47 -2.86 11.80
N LEU A 7 15.83 -2.45 12.88
CA LEU A 7 14.93 -1.31 12.90
C LEU A 7 15.64 -0.09 13.51
N ALA A 8 15.20 1.10 13.11
CA ALA A 8 15.57 2.31 13.82
C ALA A 8 14.94 2.30 15.24
N PRO A 9 15.62 2.83 16.27
CA PRO A 9 15.11 2.81 17.64
C PRO A 9 13.68 3.36 17.78
N GLU A 10 13.35 4.42 17.05
CA GLU A 10 12.05 5.08 17.09
C GLU A 10 10.92 4.17 16.56
N ILE A 11 11.22 3.29 15.60
CA ILE A 11 10.26 2.32 15.09
C ILE A 11 10.05 1.20 16.11
N GLU A 12 11.12 0.78 16.78
CA GLU A 12 11.02 -0.24 17.81
C GLU A 12 10.16 0.24 18.99
N GLU A 13 10.35 1.48 19.45
CA GLU A 13 9.52 2.10 20.50
C GLU A 13 8.04 2.17 20.12
N ARG A 14 7.73 2.50 18.86
CA ARG A 14 6.33 2.50 18.37
C ARG A 14 5.73 1.10 18.38
N LEU A 15 6.50 0.07 18.02
CA LEU A 15 6.05 -1.32 18.08
C LEU A 15 5.86 -1.81 19.51
N ASP A 16 6.74 -1.40 20.45
CA ASP A 16 6.57 -1.65 21.88
C ASP A 16 5.27 -1.07 22.42
N PHE A 17 5.01 0.20 22.10
CA PHE A 17 3.79 0.88 22.51
C PHE A 17 2.53 0.18 21.98
N LEU A 18 2.52 -0.19 20.69
CA LEU A 18 1.40 -0.91 20.08
C LEU A 18 1.18 -2.28 20.73
N ALA A 19 2.26 -3.02 20.98
CA ALA A 19 2.20 -4.32 21.63
C ALA A 19 1.63 -4.22 23.05
N ALA A 20 2.14 -3.27 23.84
CA ALA A 20 1.68 -3.03 25.21
C ALA A 20 0.20 -2.61 25.26
N LYS A 21 -0.24 -1.77 24.32
CA LYS A 21 -1.60 -1.23 24.30
C LYS A 21 -2.66 -2.26 23.90
N THR A 22 -2.31 -3.22 23.03
CA THR A 22 -3.29 -4.15 22.45
C THR A 22 -3.15 -5.59 22.94
N GLY A 23 -2.06 -5.90 23.65
CA GLY A 23 -1.71 -7.27 24.05
C GLY A 23 -1.25 -8.16 22.89
N ARG A 24 -0.98 -7.59 21.71
CA ARG A 24 -0.41 -8.32 20.56
C ARG A 24 1.12 -8.26 20.58
N SER A 25 1.79 -9.21 19.92
CA SER A 25 3.25 -9.20 19.82
C SER A 25 3.75 -8.21 18.75
N LYS A 26 5.00 -7.74 18.87
CA LYS A 26 5.65 -6.95 17.79
C LYS A 26 5.64 -7.70 16.45
N ALA A 27 5.86 -9.01 16.49
CA ALA A 27 5.85 -9.86 15.30
C ALA A 27 4.48 -9.93 14.59
N TYR A 28 3.38 -9.75 15.32
CA TYR A 28 2.07 -9.60 14.69
C TYR A 28 2.02 -8.35 13.82
N TYR A 29 2.41 -7.20 14.37
CA TYR A 29 2.42 -5.93 13.63
C TYR A 29 3.40 -5.90 12.47
N LEU A 30 4.59 -6.49 12.64
CA LEU A 30 5.57 -6.58 11.55
C LEU A 30 5.02 -7.41 10.38
N ARG A 31 4.32 -8.52 10.63
CA ARG A 31 3.69 -9.29 9.56
C ARG A 31 2.60 -8.50 8.85
N GLU A 32 1.69 -7.88 9.60
CA GLU A 32 0.63 -7.06 9.02
C GLU A 32 1.18 -5.92 8.16
N LEU A 33 2.25 -5.24 8.61
CA LEU A 33 2.90 -4.17 7.85
C LEU A 33 3.57 -4.69 6.58
N ILE A 34 4.19 -5.87 6.62
CA ILE A 34 4.81 -6.49 5.44
C ILE A 34 3.75 -6.91 4.43
N GLU A 35 2.69 -7.57 4.88
CA GLU A 35 1.60 -8.05 4.02
C GLU A 35 0.90 -6.87 3.32
N ARG A 36 0.51 -5.84 4.08
CA ARG A 36 -0.09 -4.62 3.52
C ARG A 36 0.88 -3.84 2.65
N GLY A 37 2.14 -3.76 3.07
CA GLY A 37 3.16 -3.05 2.30
C GLY A 37 3.43 -3.70 0.94
N ILE A 38 3.34 -5.02 0.84
CA ILE A 38 3.43 -5.74 -0.44
C ILE A 38 2.25 -5.38 -1.35
N GLU A 39 1.02 -5.45 -0.82
CA GLU A 39 -0.19 -5.07 -1.57
C GLU A 39 -0.11 -3.63 -2.09
N GLU A 40 0.28 -2.67 -1.24
CA GLU A 40 0.46 -1.26 -1.64
C GLU A 40 1.55 -1.09 -2.72
N MET A 41 2.65 -1.84 -2.63
CA MET A 41 3.71 -1.80 -3.63
C MET A 41 3.24 -2.36 -4.97
N GLU A 42 2.55 -3.50 -4.96
CA GLU A 42 1.99 -4.13 -6.17
C GLU A 42 1.01 -3.18 -6.87
N ASP A 43 0.08 -2.59 -6.12
CA ASP A 43 -0.86 -1.60 -6.63
C ASP A 43 -0.16 -0.38 -7.23
N TYR A 44 0.87 0.14 -6.55
CA TYR A 44 1.66 1.26 -7.05
C TYR A 44 2.32 0.94 -8.39
N TYR A 45 2.95 -0.24 -8.52
CA TYR A 45 3.62 -0.61 -9.76
C TYR A 45 2.63 -0.86 -10.90
N LEU A 46 1.49 -1.49 -10.62
CA LEU A 46 0.41 -1.66 -11.59
C LEU A 46 -0.13 -0.31 -12.08
N ALA A 47 -0.40 0.61 -11.16
CA ALA A 47 -0.87 1.96 -11.50
C ALA A 47 0.18 2.76 -12.29
N ALA A 48 1.46 2.67 -11.92
CA ALA A 48 2.55 3.31 -12.64
C ALA A 48 2.68 2.78 -14.07
N GLU A 49 2.52 1.47 -14.27
CA GLU A 49 2.54 0.86 -15.60
C GLU A 49 1.38 1.35 -16.47
N VAL A 50 0.16 1.36 -15.93
CA VAL A 50 -1.03 1.90 -16.61
C VAL A 50 -0.82 3.36 -17.00
N LEU A 51 -0.27 4.18 -16.09
CA LEU A 51 0.00 5.59 -16.35
C LEU A 51 0.97 5.79 -17.51
N GLU A 52 2.00 4.94 -17.64
CA GLU A 52 2.92 4.98 -18.77
C GLU A 52 2.24 4.61 -20.09
N ARG A 53 1.34 3.61 -20.09
CA ARG A 53 0.55 3.25 -21.29
C ARG A 53 -0.42 4.37 -21.70
N ILE A 54 -1.07 5.03 -20.74
CA ILE A 54 -1.87 6.25 -20.98
C ILE A 54 -1.01 7.33 -21.66
N ARG A 55 0.20 7.59 -21.14
CA ARG A 55 1.10 8.61 -21.72
C ARG A 55 1.53 8.30 -23.15
N ARG A 56 1.59 7.01 -23.51
CA ARG A 56 1.87 6.53 -24.87
C ARG A 56 0.65 6.49 -25.78
N GLY A 57 -0.55 6.74 -25.25
CA GLY A 57 -1.81 6.60 -25.99
C GLY A 57 -2.19 5.14 -26.27
N GLU A 58 -1.71 4.21 -25.45
CA GLU A 58 -1.97 2.77 -25.57
C GLU A 58 -3.19 2.31 -24.75
N GLU A 59 -3.80 3.21 -23.98
CA GLU A 59 -5.00 2.97 -23.17
C GLU A 59 -6.17 3.82 -23.67
N ASP A 60 -7.39 3.28 -23.60
CA ASP A 60 -8.60 4.06 -23.85
C ASP A 60 -8.88 4.96 -22.64
N VAL A 61 -9.02 6.26 -22.89
CA VAL A 61 -9.19 7.27 -21.85
C VAL A 61 -10.40 8.13 -22.13
N MET A 62 -11.24 8.32 -21.11
CA MET A 62 -12.39 9.21 -21.19
C MET A 62 -12.14 10.50 -20.41
N LYS A 63 -12.81 11.58 -20.80
CA LYS A 63 -12.77 12.82 -20.03
C LYS A 63 -13.55 12.65 -18.73
N GLY A 64 -13.07 13.30 -17.67
CA GLY A 64 -13.74 13.26 -16.37
C GLY A 64 -15.20 13.71 -16.43
N GLU A 65 -15.52 14.73 -17.22
CA GLU A 65 -16.91 15.19 -17.40
C GLU A 65 -17.82 14.11 -17.97
N ASP A 66 -17.34 13.33 -18.94
CA ASP A 66 -18.12 12.28 -19.59
C ASP A 66 -18.32 11.10 -18.62
N PHE A 67 -17.32 10.81 -17.77
CA PHE A 67 -17.41 9.77 -16.73
C PHE A 67 -18.50 10.10 -15.69
N TRP A 68 -18.48 11.31 -15.13
CA TRP A 68 -19.44 11.71 -14.09
C TRP A 68 -20.89 11.73 -14.59
N ARG A 69 -21.13 12.19 -15.82
CA ARG A 69 -22.48 12.15 -16.42
C ARG A 69 -23.04 10.74 -16.55
N GLY A 70 -22.19 9.72 -16.70
CA GLY A 70 -22.61 8.32 -16.80
C GLY A 70 -22.98 7.67 -15.47
N LEU A 71 -22.59 8.27 -14.33
CA LEU A 71 -22.89 7.76 -12.98
C LEU A 71 -24.19 8.33 -12.39
N ASP A 72 -24.68 9.45 -12.93
CA ASP A 72 -25.92 10.10 -12.52
C ASP A 72 -27.18 9.53 -13.24
N ALA A 73 -27.02 8.43 -13.98
CA ALA A 73 -28.05 7.79 -14.81
C ALA A 73 -28.65 6.52 -14.18
#